data_AF-A0A0B6X657-F1
#
_entry.id   AF-A0A0B6X657-F1
#
_cell.length_a   1.000
_cell.length_b   1.000
_cell.length_c   1.000
_cell.angle_alpha   90.00
_cell.angle_beta   90.00
_cell.angle_gamma   90.00
#
_symmetry.space_group_name_H-M   'P 1'
#
loop_
_entity.id
_entity.type
_entity.pdbx_description
1 polymer ?
#
loop_
_entity_poly.entity_id
_entity_poly.type
_entity_poly.pdbx_seq_one_letter_code
_entity_poly.pdbx_strand_id
1 'polypeptide(L)'
;MERKNMNGLFSASLPYCLQVHMKLVSDVSEPVQLYWRRLRKKDICLYLSAGREYQQLSDGDFTVFRLTEARWQAVVEKREKAAPENWEMQPFTLQELAVHPEFATFTVIDDDREEEKTC
;
A
#
# COMPACT_ATOMS: atom_id res chain seq x y z
N MET A 1 -18.97 -7.02 -14.29
CA MET A 1 -17.86 -7.09 -13.34
C MET A 1 -17.87 -5.81 -12.56
N GLU A 2 -18.26 -5.90 -11.29
CA GLU A 2 -18.28 -4.78 -10.37
C GLU A 2 -16.87 -4.59 -9.83
N ARG A 3 -16.36 -3.35 -9.89
CA ARG A 3 -15.03 -3.02 -9.38
C ARG A 3 -15.18 -2.58 -7.94
N LYS A 4 -14.50 -3.23 -7.01
CA LYS A 4 -14.49 -2.81 -5.59
C LYS A 4 -13.32 -1.87 -5.35
N ASN A 5 -13.56 -0.81 -4.58
CA ASN A 5 -12.49 0.02 -4.07
C ASN A 5 -11.78 -0.76 -2.96
N MET A 6 -10.46 -0.75 -3.01
CA MET A 6 -9.59 -1.34 -2.01
C MET A 6 -8.66 -0.24 -1.51
N ASN A 7 -8.64 -0.08 -0.18
CA ASN A 7 -7.69 0.77 0.51
C ASN A 7 -6.74 -0.13 1.30
N GLY A 8 -5.60 -0.48 0.68
CA GLY A 8 -4.58 -1.29 1.33
C GLY A 8 -3.55 -0.43 2.03
N LEU A 9 -3.23 -0.74 3.28
CA LEU A 9 -2.18 -0.09 4.04
C LEU A 9 -0.99 -1.02 4.25
N PHE A 10 0.19 -0.53 3.91
CA PHE A 10 1.44 -1.28 3.92
C PHE A 10 2.49 -0.54 4.74
N SER A 11 3.23 -1.25 5.59
CA SER A 11 4.45 -0.74 6.20
C SER A 11 5.60 -0.94 5.24
N ALA A 12 6.41 0.10 5.09
CA ALA A 12 7.74 -0.02 4.53
C ALA A 12 8.73 -0.27 5.69
N SER A 13 9.89 0.38 5.69
CA SER A 13 10.74 0.50 6.87
C SER A 13 10.33 1.72 7.71
N LEU A 14 10.56 1.68 9.03
CA LEU A 14 10.32 2.83 9.91
C LEU A 14 11.07 4.06 9.38
N PRO A 15 10.44 5.25 9.29
CA PRO A 15 9.09 5.61 9.77
C PRO A 15 7.97 5.57 8.72
N TYR A 16 8.13 4.91 7.58
CA TYR A 16 7.24 5.09 6.44
C TYR A 16 6.18 4.01 6.28
N CYS A 17 4.96 4.43 5.94
CA CYS A 17 3.85 3.58 5.53
C CYS A 17 3.30 4.08 4.20
N LEU A 18 2.71 3.18 3.41
CA LEU A 18 2.07 3.47 2.15
C LEU A 18 0.61 3.05 2.22
N GLN A 19 -0.29 3.95 1.88
CA GLN A 19 -1.67 3.60 1.57
C GLN A 19 -1.82 3.56 0.05
N VAL A 20 -2.42 2.49 -0.46
CA VAL A 20 -2.69 2.31 -1.88
C VAL A 20 -4.20 2.33 -2.07
N HIS A 21 -4.64 3.17 -2.99
CA HIS A 21 -6.05 3.33 -3.34
C HIS A 21 -6.27 2.77 -4.73
N MET A 22 -6.92 1.62 -4.83
CA MET A 22 -7.11 0.97 -6.13
C MET A 22 -8.47 0.33 -6.27
N LYS A 23 -8.89 0.19 -7.53
CA LYS A 23 -10.08 -0.56 -7.91
C LYS A 23 -9.65 -1.96 -8.33
N LEU A 24 -9.93 -2.95 -7.50
CA LEU A 24 -9.75 -4.35 -7.87
C LEU A 24 -10.93 -4.80 -8.75
N VAL A 25 -10.64 -5.65 -9.74
CA VAL A 25 -11.66 -6.14 -10.69
C VAL A 25 -12.43 -7.32 -10.10
N SER A 26 -11.88 -7.98 -9.07
CA SER A 26 -12.50 -9.14 -8.41
C SER A 26 -12.49 -9.03 -6.89
N ASP A 27 -13.37 -9.82 -6.26
CA ASP A 27 -13.34 -10.09 -4.83
C ASP A 27 -12.13 -11.00 -4.53
N VAL A 28 -10.99 -10.39 -4.22
CA VAL A 28 -9.77 -11.14 -3.95
C VAL A 28 -9.78 -11.56 -2.48
N SER A 29 -9.93 -12.87 -2.22
CA SER A 29 -9.78 -13.44 -0.87
C SER A 29 -8.31 -13.62 -0.46
N GLU A 30 -7.38 -13.57 -1.41
CA GLU A 30 -5.94 -13.70 -1.17
C GLU A 30 -5.32 -12.39 -0.64
N PRO A 31 -4.28 -12.46 0.20
CA PRO A 31 -3.63 -11.28 0.75
C PRO A 31 -2.95 -10.46 -0.33
N VAL A 32 -3.14 -9.14 -0.25
CA VAL A 32 -2.50 -8.17 -1.13
C VAL A 32 -1.01 -8.03 -0.78
N GLN A 33 -0.18 -7.84 -1.81
CA GLN A 33 1.26 -7.64 -1.65
C GLN A 33 1.76 -6.53 -2.58
N LEU A 34 2.67 -5.71 -2.07
CA LEU A 34 3.38 -4.70 -2.86
C LEU A 34 4.82 -5.15 -3.13
N TYR A 35 5.26 -5.02 -4.38
CA TYR A 35 6.63 -5.34 -4.74
C TYR A 35 7.13 -4.54 -5.96
N TRP A 36 8.45 -4.33 -5.98
CA TRP A 36 9.12 -3.71 -7.11
C TRP A 36 9.40 -4.72 -8.21
N ARG A 37 9.14 -4.31 -9.46
CA ARG A 37 9.51 -5.08 -10.65
C ARG A 37 10.34 -4.23 -11.58
N ARG A 38 11.47 -4.78 -12.04
CA ARG A 38 12.29 -4.15 -13.08
C ARG A 38 11.74 -4.52 -14.46
N LEU A 39 11.39 -3.52 -15.25
CA LEU A 39 11.07 -3.68 -16.67
C LEU A 39 12.33 -3.51 -17.53
N ARG A 40 12.24 -3.85 -18.83
CA ARG A 40 13.37 -3.68 -19.76
C ARG A 40 13.71 -2.19 -19.89
N LYS A 41 15.01 -1.85 -19.83
CA LYS A 41 15.58 -0.48 -19.84
C LYS A 41 15.37 0.36 -18.57
N LYS A 42 15.82 -0.14 -17.41
CA LYS A 42 15.96 0.62 -16.14
C LYS A 42 14.68 1.18 -15.50
N ASP A 43 13.51 0.94 -16.09
CA ASP A 43 12.26 1.30 -15.45
C ASP A 43 11.99 0.35 -14.27
N ILE A 44 11.84 0.93 -13.07
CA ILE A 44 11.42 0.23 -11.86
C ILE A 44 9.97 0.63 -11.63
N CYS A 45 9.07 -0.35 -11.61
CA CYS A 45 7.65 -0.12 -11.40
C CYS A 45 7.19 -0.83 -10.13
N LEU A 46 6.34 -0.18 -9.36
CA LEU A 46 5.70 -0.77 -8.20
C LEU A 46 4.43 -1.50 -8.64
N TYR A 47 4.28 -2.75 -8.22
CA TYR A 47 3.09 -3.55 -8.51
C TYR A 47 2.38 -3.94 -7.22
N LEU A 48 1.05 -3.87 -7.27
CA LEU A 48 0.16 -4.52 -6.33
C LEU A 48 -0.27 -5.87 -6.90
N SER A 49 -0.05 -6.94 -6.15
CA SER A 49 -0.64 -8.25 -6.45
C SER A 49 -1.72 -8.61 -5.46
N ALA A 50 -2.83 -9.12 -5.99
CA ALA A 50 -3.96 -9.62 -5.24
C ALA A 50 -4.36 -10.96 -5.90
N GLY A 51 -3.80 -12.06 -5.38
CA GLY A 51 -3.95 -13.39 -5.98
C GLY A 51 -3.41 -13.47 -7.40
N ARG A 52 -4.29 -13.63 -8.40
CA ARG A 52 -3.93 -13.67 -9.84
C ARG A 52 -3.93 -12.29 -10.51
N GLU A 53 -4.41 -11.27 -9.81
CA GLU A 53 -4.44 -9.91 -10.34
C GLU A 53 -3.13 -9.20 -10.02
N TYR A 54 -2.59 -8.49 -11.01
CA TYR A 54 -1.40 -7.67 -10.88
C TYR A 54 -1.69 -6.31 -11.49
N GLN A 55 -1.53 -5.25 -10.70
CA GLN A 55 -1.75 -3.88 -11.16
C GLN A 55 -0.51 -3.04 -10.91
N GLN A 56 -0.07 -2.33 -11.95
CA GLN A 56 1.01 -1.38 -11.84
C GLN A 56 0.50 -0.11 -11.16
N LEU A 57 1.23 0.39 -10.17
CA LEU A 57 0.95 1.70 -9.56
C LEU A 57 1.57 2.82 -10.40
N SER A 58 0.89 3.95 -10.41
CA SER A 58 1.35 5.24 -10.93
C SER A 58 1.42 6.28 -9.81
N ASP A 59 2.08 7.41 -10.07
CA ASP A 59 2.03 8.56 -9.16
C ASP A 59 0.57 9.01 -9.00
N GLY A 60 0.05 8.94 -7.77
CA GLY A 60 -1.35 9.22 -7.42
C GLY A 60 -2.19 8.00 -7.03
N ASP A 61 -1.70 6.78 -7.29
CA ASP A 61 -2.37 5.54 -6.81
C ASP A 61 -2.02 5.20 -5.35
N PHE A 62 -1.08 5.92 -4.76
CA PHE A 62 -0.62 5.73 -3.38
C PHE A 62 -0.37 7.05 -2.69
N THR A 63 -0.43 7.00 -1.36
CA THR A 63 -0.05 8.09 -0.46
C THR A 63 0.98 7.55 0.51
N VAL A 64 2.12 8.24 0.63
CA VAL A 64 3.16 7.90 1.62
C VAL A 64 2.90 8.68 2.88
N PHE A 65 3.01 8.01 4.01
CA PHE A 65 2.88 8.60 5.33
C PHE A 65 4.15 8.41 6.13
N ARG A 66 4.49 9.44 6.90
CA ARG A 66 5.52 9.34 7.94
C ARG A 66 4.84 9.17 9.30
N LEU A 67 5.20 8.09 9.99
CA LEU A 67 4.73 7.80 11.34
C LEU A 67 5.71 8.29 12.40
N THR A 68 5.16 8.70 13.54
CA THR A 68 5.96 8.78 14.77
C THR A 68 6.22 7.37 15.29
N GLU A 69 7.28 7.19 16.08
CA GLU A 69 7.60 5.90 16.69
C GLU A 69 6.39 5.31 17.45
N ALA A 70 5.71 6.13 18.27
CA ALA A 70 4.52 5.70 19.00
C ALA A 70 3.40 5.19 18.07
N ARG A 71 3.17 5.85 16.93
CA ARG A 71 2.17 5.41 15.94
C ARG A 71 2.60 4.15 15.23
N TRP A 72 3.88 4.03 14.89
CA TRP A 72 4.44 2.82 14.30
C TRP A 72 4.22 1.61 15.20
N GLN A 73 4.54 1.72 16.50
CA GLN A 73 4.30 0.63 17.45
C GLN A 73 2.82 0.27 17.55
N ALA A 74 1.94 1.26 17.55
CA ALA A 74 0.49 1.03 17.61
C ALA A 74 -0.02 0.24 16.38
N VAL A 75 0.30 0.68 15.17
CA VAL A 75 -0.32 0.11 13.96
C VAL A 75 0.45 -1.07 13.38
N VAL A 76 1.78 -1.03 13.42
CA VAL A 76 2.61 -2.09 12.82
C VAL A 76 2.86 -3.22 13.83
N GLU A 77 3.24 -2.89 15.07
CA GLU A 77 3.58 -3.91 16.07
C GLU A 77 2.35 -4.44 16.81
N LYS A 78 1.43 -3.56 17.22
CA LYS A 78 0.23 -3.93 17.99
C LYS A 78 -1.00 -4.18 17.12
N ARG A 79 -0.92 -3.92 15.80
CA ARG A 79 -2.03 -4.05 14.84
C ARG A 79 -3.31 -3.33 15.29
N GLU A 80 -3.14 -2.18 15.94
CA GLU A 80 -4.26 -1.28 16.22
C GLU A 80 -4.82 -0.72 14.92
N LYS A 81 -6.12 -0.45 14.89
CA LYS A 81 -6.80 0.07 13.70
C LYS A 81 -6.10 1.35 13.22
N ALA A 82 -5.64 1.34 11.98
CA ALA A 82 -4.96 2.48 11.39
C ALA A 82 -5.96 3.61 11.07
N ALA A 83 -5.56 4.85 11.35
CA ALA A 83 -6.31 6.06 11.01
C ALA A 83 -5.43 6.99 10.16
N PRO A 84 -5.15 6.62 8.89
CA PRO A 84 -4.21 7.33 8.02
C PRO A 84 -4.61 8.79 7.73
N GLU A 85 -5.89 9.14 7.90
CA GLU A 85 -6.41 10.51 7.77
C GLU A 85 -5.68 11.54 8.67
N ASN A 86 -5.08 11.09 9.78
CA ASN A 86 -4.38 11.94 10.75
C ASN A 86 -2.85 11.85 10.64
N TRP A 87 -2.33 11.18 9.61
CA TRP A 87 -0.90 10.95 9.43
C TRP A 87 -0.26 12.01 8.54
N GLU A 88 1.03 12.25 8.74
CA GLU A 88 1.75 13.23 7.93
C GLU A 88 2.00 12.65 6.53
N MET A 89 1.25 13.16 5.55
CA MET A 89 1.44 12.81 4.14
C MET A 89 2.79 13.34 3.64
N GLN A 90 3.48 12.53 2.85
CA GLN A 90 4.73 12.87 2.22
C GLN A 90 4.54 12.84 0.70
N PRO A 91 4.98 13.88 -0.04
CA PRO A 91 4.76 13.99 -1.47
C PRO A 91 5.79 13.20 -2.29
N PHE A 92 6.01 11.93 -1.94
CA PHE A 92 6.95 11.07 -2.68
C PHE A 92 6.35 10.59 -3.98
N THR A 93 7.17 10.62 -5.03
CA THR A 93 6.91 9.96 -6.32
C THR A 93 7.42 8.52 -6.33
N LEU A 94 6.96 7.71 -7.29
CA LEU A 94 7.45 6.34 -7.50
C LEU A 94 8.95 6.27 -7.72
N GLN A 95 9.51 7.24 -8.44
CA GLN A 95 10.94 7.27 -8.71
C GLN A 95 11.74 7.51 -7.42
N GLU A 96 11.25 8.37 -6.53
CA GLU A 96 11.86 8.58 -5.22
C GLU A 96 11.76 7.30 -4.39
N LEU A 97 10.57 6.71 -4.29
CA LEU A 97 10.38 5.44 -3.58
C LEU A 97 11.34 4.34 -4.07
N ALA A 98 11.58 4.24 -5.37
CA ALA A 98 12.42 3.21 -5.97
C ALA A 98 13.92 3.34 -5.63
N VAL A 99 14.39 4.53 -5.24
CA VAL A 99 15.79 4.77 -4.87
C VAL A 99 16.02 4.75 -3.36
N HIS A 100 14.97 4.87 -2.57
CA HIS A 100 15.03 4.88 -1.11
C HIS A 100 15.04 3.45 -0.54
N PRO A 101 16.08 3.06 0.21
CA PRO A 101 16.18 1.71 0.79
C PRO A 101 15.05 1.40 1.75
N GLU A 102 14.44 2.42 2.38
CA GLU A 102 13.33 2.28 3.30
C GLU A 102 12.11 1.60 2.63
N PHE A 103 11.94 1.77 1.33
CA PHE A 103 10.83 1.23 0.55
C PHE A 103 11.21 -0.03 -0.23
N ALA A 104 12.32 -0.70 0.11
CA ALA A 104 12.72 -1.92 -0.57
C ALA A 104 11.72 -3.09 -0.39
N THR A 105 11.05 -3.13 0.76
CA THR A 105 10.10 -4.17 1.14
C THR A 105 8.84 -3.57 1.73
N PHE A 106 7.70 -4.20 1.47
CA PHE A 106 6.41 -3.78 2.01
C PHE A 106 5.74 -4.95 2.73
N THR A 107 5.12 -4.67 3.88
CA THR A 107 4.33 -5.63 4.64
C THR A 107 2.91 -5.09 4.77
N VAL A 108 1.90 -5.92 4.50
CA VAL A 108 0.50 -5.52 4.70
C VAL A 108 0.22 -5.33 6.19
N ILE A 109 -0.30 -4.16 6.56
CA ILE A 109 -0.73 -3.83 7.92
C ILE A 109 -2.24 -3.99 8.03
N ASP A 110 -2.95 -3.43 7.06
CA ASP A 110 -4.41 -3.36 7.02
C ASP A 110 -4.86 -3.45 5.57
N ASP A 111 -5.96 -4.14 5.34
CA ASP A 111 -6.56 -4.31 4.03
C ASP A 111 -8.06 -4.11 4.23
N ASP A 112 -8.44 -2.83 4.34
CA ASP A 112 -9.84 -2.42 4.43
C ASP A 112 -10.47 -2.64 3.05
N ARG A 113 -10.89 -3.88 2.85
CA ARG A 113 -11.86 -4.25 1.84
C ARG A 113 -13.20 -3.82 2.41
N GLU A 114 -13.82 -2.80 1.82
CA GLU A 114 -15.22 -2.49 2.13
C GLU A 114 -16.06 -3.75 1.82
N GLU A 115 -16.28 -4.58 2.85
CA GLU A 115 -17.34 -5.56 2.86
C GLU A 115 -18.65 -4.78 2.94
N GLU A 116 -19.25 -4.54 1.77
CA GLU A 116 -20.64 -4.14 1.68
C GLU A 116 -21.48 -5.24 2.37
N LYS A 117 -21.75 -5.07 3.67
CA LYS A 117 -22.76 -5.85 4.38
C LYS A 117 -24.12 -5.46 3.82
N THR A 118 -24.57 -6.17 2.81
CA THR A 118 -26.00 -6.22 2.47
C THR A 118 -26.72 -7.04 3.55
N CYS A 119 -27.55 -6.37 4.36
CA CYS A 119 -28.72 -6.95 5.01
C CYS A 119 -29.84 -5.92 5.01
#